data_AF-A0AA38IEG6-F1
#
_entry.id   AF-A0AA38IEG6-F1
#
_cell.length_a   1.000
_cell.length_b   1.000
_cell.length_c   1.000
_cell.angle_alpha   90.00
_cell.angle_beta   90.00
_cell.angle_gamma   90.00
#
_symmetry.space_group_name_H-M   'P 1'
#
loop_
_entity.id
_entity.type
_entity.pdbx_description
1 polymer ?
#
loop_
_entity_poly.entity_id
_entity_poly.type
_entity_poly.pdbx_seq_one_letter_code
_entity_poly.pdbx_strand_id
1 'polypeptide(L)' 'MDYCKPNKKSANPEKNGNCFLNLFFLYTKDVFINGYKTELTQNDIYEVLPEHKSKTLGDKLEKEWKRQINENKISIPKFF' A
#
# COMPACT_ATOMS: atom_id res chain seq x y z
N MET A 1 -17.71 12.59 -13.49
CA MET A 1 -16.57 12.09 -12.69
C MET A 1 -16.63 10.58 -12.79
N ASP A 2 -15.98 10.05 -13.82
CA ASP A 2 -15.97 8.61 -14.11
C ASP A 2 -14.97 7.92 -13.19
N TYR A 3 -15.45 7.41 -12.06
CA TYR A 3 -14.62 6.66 -11.13
C TYR A 3 -14.28 5.29 -11.75
N CYS A 4 -13.02 5.21 -12.17
CA CYS A 4 -12.27 4.07 -12.67
C CYS A 4 -12.85 2.69 -12.29
N LYS A 5 -13.28 1.94 -13.32
CA LYS A 5 -13.34 0.48 -13.23
C LYS A 5 -11.93 -0.02 -12.83
N PRO A 6 -11.78 -0.95 -11.87
CA PRO A 6 -10.48 -1.49 -11.56
C PRO A 6 -10.02 -2.33 -12.75
N ASN A 7 -9.18 -1.75 -13.61
CA ASN A 7 -8.35 -2.56 -14.50
C ASN A 7 -7.54 -3.51 -13.61
N LYS A 8 -7.52 -4.78 -13.97
CA LYS A 8 -6.80 -5.83 -13.26
C LYS A 8 -5.30 -5.52 -13.37
N LYS A 9 -4.78 -4.75 -12.41
CA LYS A 9 -3.37 -4.38 -12.33
C LYS A 9 -2.54 -5.63 -12.08
N SER A 10 -1.31 -5.66 -12.59
CA SER A 10 -0.42 -6.80 -12.35
C SER A 10 -0.21 -6.95 -10.84
N ALA A 11 -0.32 -8.19 -10.37
CA ALA A 11 -0.11 -8.51 -8.96
C ALA A 11 1.31 -8.09 -8.58
N ASN A 12 1.44 -7.39 -7.44
CA ASN A 12 2.74 -6.90 -7.01
C ASN A 12 3.70 -8.10 -6.81
N PRO A 13 4.83 -8.16 -7.54
CA PRO A 13 5.81 -9.25 -7.43
C PRO A 13 6.36 -9.46 -6.01
N GLU A 14 6.23 -8.47 -5.12
CA GLU A 14 6.49 -8.62 -3.68
C GLU A 14 5.75 -9.80 -3.05
N LYS A 15 4.55 -10.16 -3.55
CA LYS A 15 3.75 -11.25 -2.98
C LYS A 15 4.37 -12.64 -3.21
N ASN A 16 5.32 -12.77 -4.15
CA ASN A 16 5.83 -14.08 -4.59
C ASN A 16 7.36 -14.16 -4.72
N GLY A 17 8.09 -13.08 -4.40
CA GLY A 17 9.55 -13.01 -4.55
C GLY A 17 10.33 -13.50 -3.32
N ASN A 18 11.55 -14.00 -3.54
CA ASN A 18 12.50 -14.30 -2.46
C ASN A 18 12.72 -13.07 -1.57
N CYS A 19 12.89 -13.28 -0.25
CA CYS A 19 13.15 -12.20 0.73
C CYS A 19 14.25 -11.22 0.29
N PHE A 20 15.32 -11.71 -0.35
CA PHE A 20 16.39 -10.88 -0.90
C PHE A 20 15.93 -9.97 -2.07
N LEU A 21 15.07 -10.46 -2.96
CA LEU A 21 14.51 -9.65 -4.06
C LEU A 21 13.64 -8.51 -3.53
N ASN A 22 12.90 -8.80 -2.45
CA ASN A 22 12.08 -7.81 -1.75
C ASN A 22 12.95 -6.77 -1.01
N LEU A 23 13.98 -7.24 -0.28
CA LEU A 23 14.88 -6.37 0.49
C LEU A 23 15.64 -5.39 -0.40
N PHE A 24 16.12 -5.85 -1.56
CA PHE A 24 16.83 -5.01 -2.51
C PHE A 24 15.91 -4.29 -3.51
N PHE A 25 14.58 -4.36 -3.31
CA PHE A 25 13.57 -3.76 -4.20
C PHE A 25 13.81 -4.09 -5.68
N LEU A 26 14.36 -5.27 -5.97
CA LEU A 26 14.83 -5.63 -7.31
C LEU A 26 13.69 -5.68 -8.34
N TYR A 27 12.47 -5.90 -7.88
CA TYR A 27 11.25 -5.86 -8.69
C TYR A 27 10.92 -4.46 -9.25
N THR A 28 11.40 -3.39 -8.60
CA THR A 28 11.17 -2.02 -9.07
C THR A 28 12.05 -1.67 -10.27
N LYS A 29 13.15 -2.40 -10.49
CA LYS A 29 14.09 -2.12 -11.58
C LYS A 29 13.40 -2.16 -12.94
N ASP A 30 12.51 -3.12 -13.16
CA ASP A 30 11.77 -3.25 -14.42
C ASP A 30 10.85 -2.04 -14.67
N VAL A 31 10.22 -1.51 -13.61
CA VAL A 31 9.40 -0.30 -13.68
C VAL A 31 10.24 0.92 -14.01
N PHE A 32 11.41 1.08 -13.37
CA PHE A 32 12.32 2.20 -13.66
C PHE A 32 12.88 2.15 -15.08
N ILE A 33 13.24 0.96 -15.58
CA ILE A 33 13.74 0.78 -16.96
C ILE A 33 12.64 1.08 -17.98
N ASN A 34 11.42 0.60 -17.73
CA ASN A 34 10.28 0.89 -18.61
C ASN A 34 9.93 2.38 -18.59
N GLY A 35 9.97 3.02 -17.43
CA GLY A 35 9.75 4.47 -17.29
C GLY A 35 10.81 5.35 -17.90
N TYR A 36 12.03 4.83 -18.02
CA TYR A 36 13.08 5.54 -18.74
C TYR A 36 12.86 5.50 -20.26
N LYS A 37 12.22 4.44 -20.78
CA LYS A 37 11.99 4.23 -22.22
C LYS A 37 10.63 4.74 -22.69
N THR A 38 9.65 4.88 -21.80
CA THR A 38 8.24 5.12 -22.15
C THR A 38 7.57 5.96 -21.06
N GLU A 39 6.61 6.82 -21.41
CA GLU A 39 5.85 7.57 -20.42
C GLU A 39 5.02 6.63 -19.53
N LEU A 40 5.29 6.64 -18.22
CA LEU A 40 4.58 5.82 -17.26
C LEU A 40 3.10 6.20 -17.22
N THR A 41 2.21 5.25 -17.54
CA THR A 41 0.77 5.43 -17.35
C THR A 41 0.32 4.78 -16.03
N GLN A 42 -0.77 5.27 -15.42
CA GLN A 42 -1.35 4.74 -14.17
C GLN A 42 -1.64 3.22 -14.21
N ASN A 43 -1.74 2.64 -15.42
CA ASN A 43 -1.95 1.21 -15.64
C ASN A 43 -0.69 0.36 -15.46
N ASP A 44 0.51 0.94 -15.61
CA ASP A 44 1.80 0.25 -15.48
C ASP A 44 2.30 0.18 -14.03
N ILE A 45 1.63 0.92 -13.14
CA ILE A 45 1.92 0.93 -11.71
C ILE A 45 1.22 -0.27 -11.06
N TYR A 46 1.98 -1.06 -10.28
CA TYR A 46 1.48 -2.21 -9.52
C TYR A 46 0.30 -1.87 -8.61
N GLU A 47 -0.55 -2.87 -8.32
CA GLU A 47 -1.59 -2.71 -7.31
C GLU A 47 -0.99 -2.57 -5.91
N VAL A 48 -1.55 -1.66 -5.12
CA VAL A 48 -1.21 -1.52 -3.70
C VAL A 48 -1.52 -2.84 -2.98
N LEU A 49 -0.55 -3.34 -2.20
CA LEU A 49 -0.75 -4.53 -1.38
C LEU A 49 -1.98 -4.34 -0.49
N PRO A 50 -2.79 -5.39 -0.29
CA PRO A 50 -3.98 -5.33 0.55
C PRO A 50 -3.69 -4.86 1.98
N GLU A 51 -2.47 -5.07 2.48
CA GLU A 51 -1.99 -4.63 3.79
C GLU A 51 -1.78 -3.12 3.88
N HIS A 52 -1.36 -2.48 2.79
CA HIS A 52 -1.14 -1.04 2.71
C HIS A 52 -2.37 -0.27 2.25
N LYS A 53 -3.51 -0.94 2.05
CA LYS A 53 -4.76 -0.27 1.71
C LYS A 53 -5.21 0.59 2.90
N SER A 54 -5.63 1.82 2.61
CA SER A 54 -6.14 2.78 3.60
C SER A 54 -7.26 2.19 4.46
N LYS A 55 -8.13 1.37 3.85
CA LYS A 55 -9.18 0.63 4.53
C LYS A 55 -8.63 -0.27 5.64
N THR A 56 -7.67 -1.14 5.32
CA THR A 56 -7.07 -2.08 6.28
C THR A 56 -6.41 -1.36 7.45
N LEU A 57 -5.67 -0.29 7.16
CA LEU A 57 -5.01 0.53 8.17
C LEU A 57 -6.03 1.28 9.03
N GLY A 58 -7.08 1.82 8.41
CA GLY A 58 -8.19 2.50 9.10
C GLY A 58 -8.93 1.56 10.06
N ASP A 59 -9.27 0.35 9.60
CA ASP A 59 -9.94 -0.66 10.42
C ASP A 59 -9.08 -1.06 11.63
N LYS A 60 -7.76 -1.21 11.43
CA LYS A 60 -6.81 -1.52 12.52
C LYS A 60 -6.71 -0.36 13.52
N LEU A 61 -6.64 0.87 13.02
CA LEU A 61 -6.60 2.07 13.85
C LEU A 61 -7.89 2.20 14.68
N GLU A 62 -9.05 2.05 14.07
CA GLU A 62 -10.35 2.12 14.73
C GLU A 62 -10.48 1.06 15.83
N LYS A 63 -10.00 -0.17 15.56
CA LYS A 63 -9.98 -1.25 16.55
C LYS A 63 -9.13 -0.90 17.77
N GLU A 64 -7.91 -0.43 17.56
CA GLU A 64 -7.02 -0.04 18.66
C GLU A 64 -7.55 1.19 19.41
N TRP A 65 -8.17 2.13 18.70
CA TRP A 65 -8.82 3.29 19.29
C TRP A 65 -9.96 2.89 20.24
N LYS A 66 -10.87 2.00 19.78
CA LYS A 66 -11.96 1.47 20.62
C LYS A 66 -11.43 0.72 21.84
N ARG A 67 -10.34 -0.04 21.70
CA ARG A 67 -9.68 -0.72 22.81
C ARG A 67 -9.15 0.27 23.86
N GLN A 68 -8.48 1.34 23.43
CA GLN A 68 -7.94 2.36 24.32
C GLN A 68 -9.04 3.15 25.06
N ILE A 69 -10.14 3.47 24.38
CA ILE A 69 -11.31 4.11 25.01
C ILE A 69 -11.86 3.22 26.14
N ASN A 70 -12.05 1.93 25.86
CA ASN A 70 -12.58 0.99 26.85
C ASN A 70 -11.64 0.77 28.04
N GLU A 71 -10.33 0.93 27.85
CA GLU A 71 -9.33 0.86 28.93
C GLU A 71 -9.21 2.15 29.76
N ASN A 72 -9.97 3.21 29.49
CA ASN A 72 -9.90 4.52 30.17
C ASN A 72 -8.48 5.16 30.21
N LYS A 73 -7.56 4.72 29.34
CA LYS A 73 -6.19 5.25 29.22
C LYS A 73 -6.11 6.29 28.12
N ILE A 74 -6.92 7.34 28.22
CA ILE A 74 -6.94 8.38 27.20
C ILE A 74 -5.82 9.37 27.51
N SER A 75 -4.62 9.10 27.00
CA SER A 75 -3.60 10.12 26.76
C SER A 75 -3.59 10.35 25.25
N ILE A 76 -4.53 11.17 24.77
CA ILE A 76 -4.54 11.60 23.38
C ILE A 76 -3.18 12.27 23.14
N PRO A 77 -2.32 11.76 22.24
CA PRO A 77 -1.17 12.55 21.82
C PRO A 77 -1.75 13.82 21.20
N LYS A 78 -1.49 14.97 21.83
CA LYS A 78 -1.83 16.28 21.28
C LYS A 78 -1.09 16.43 19.96
N PHE A 79 -1.79 16.05 18.88
CA PHE A 79 -1.46 16.52 17.55
C PHE A 79 -2.23 17.83 17.40
N PHE A 80 -1.48 18.93 17.41
CA PHE A 80 -1.83 20.34 17.65
C PHE A 80 -1.74 20.82 19.10
#